data_AF-I5BWS5-F1
#
_entry.id   AF-I5BWS5-F1
#
_cell.length_a   1.000
_cell.length_b   1.000
_cell.length_c   1.000
_cell.angle_alpha   90.00
_cell.angle_beta   90.00
_cell.angle_gamma   90.00
#
_symmetry.space_group_name_H-M   'P 1'
#
loop_
_entity.id
_entity.type
_entity.pdbx_description
1 polymer ?
#
loop_
_entity_poly.entity_id
_entity_poly.type
_entity_poly.pdbx_seq_one_letter_code
_entity_poly.pdbx_strand_id
1 'polypeptide(L)'
;MQAGDLVGTLQGDGPFTVFAPSNEAFSKLPAGTVEELLKPENKAQLVAVLTYHVVPGKVYSKDLKDGMKAKTAQGSEVTISLKDGKAMVNNANVATADIEASNGVVHVIDAVILPPM
;
A
#
# COMPACT_ATOMS: atom_id res chain seq x y z
N MET A 1 1.40 -1.89 21.68
CA MET A 1 0.33 -0.95 21.33
C MET A 1 -0.60 -1.68 20.37
N GLN A 2 -1.89 -1.68 20.69
CA GLN A 2 -2.86 -2.71 20.28
C GLN A 2 -3.25 -2.67 18.80
N ALA A 3 -3.36 -3.83 18.18
CA ALA A 3 -4.01 -4.06 16.88
C ALA A 3 -5.53 -3.79 16.88
N GLY A 4 -6.10 -3.37 18.02
CA GLY A 4 -7.53 -3.14 18.22
C GLY A 4 -8.05 -1.81 17.65
N ASP A 5 -7.22 -0.78 17.54
CA ASP A 5 -7.60 0.52 16.95
C ASP A 5 -7.62 0.49 15.40
N LEU A 6 -6.89 -0.45 14.80
CA LEU A 6 -6.83 -0.63 13.35
C LEU A 6 -8.16 -1.13 12.79
N VAL A 7 -8.85 -2.02 13.52
CA VAL A 7 -10.17 -2.55 13.12
C VAL A 7 -11.22 -1.44 13.11
N GLY A 8 -11.25 -0.56 14.12
CA GLY A 8 -12.18 0.58 14.13
C GLY A 8 -11.92 1.59 13.00
N THR A 9 -10.65 1.74 12.60
CA THR A 9 -10.25 2.66 11.52
C THR A 9 -10.51 2.07 10.12
N LEU A 10 -10.29 0.76 9.95
CA LEU A 10 -10.57 0.02 8.70
C LEU A 10 -12.06 -0.31 8.52
N GLN A 11 -12.86 -0.23 9.59
CA GLN A 11 -14.33 -0.30 9.57
C GLN A 11 -14.98 1.09 9.48
N GLY A 12 -14.19 2.16 9.44
CA GLY A 12 -14.72 3.47 9.07
C GLY A 12 -15.33 3.40 7.68
N ASP A 13 -16.53 3.97 7.50
CA ASP A 13 -17.33 4.02 6.26
C ASP A 13 -16.65 4.76 5.08
N GLY A 14 -15.34 5.00 5.17
CA GLY A 14 -14.57 5.79 4.24
C GLY A 14 -14.03 4.94 3.08
N PRO A 15 -13.87 5.53 1.88
CA PRO A 15 -13.17 4.87 0.80
C PRO A 15 -11.70 4.61 1.18
N PHE A 16 -11.21 3.40 0.91
CA PHE A 16 -9.82 3.01 1.12
C PHE A 16 -9.07 2.89 -0.20
N THR A 17 -7.83 3.34 -0.20
CA THR A 17 -6.91 3.18 -1.33
C THR A 17 -5.94 2.03 -1.01
N VAL A 18 -5.98 0.96 -1.80
CA VAL A 18 -5.14 -0.24 -1.60
C VAL A 18 -4.08 -0.31 -2.67
N PHE A 19 -2.81 -0.39 -2.26
CA PHE A 19 -1.68 -0.57 -3.17
C PHE A 19 -1.34 -2.06 -3.27
N ALA A 20 -1.63 -2.69 -4.40
CA ALA A 20 -1.41 -4.13 -4.59
C ALA A 20 -0.15 -4.36 -5.46
N PRO A 21 0.91 -4.98 -4.95
CA PRO A 21 2.06 -5.34 -5.78
C PRO A 21 1.72 -6.39 -6.84
N SER A 22 2.21 -6.19 -8.06
CA SER A 22 2.13 -7.16 -9.16
C SER A 22 3.03 -8.37 -8.91
N ASN A 23 2.80 -9.48 -9.62
CA ASN A 23 3.69 -10.65 -9.52
C ASN A 23 5.14 -10.30 -9.91
N GLU A 24 5.34 -9.35 -10.83
CA GLU A 24 6.66 -8.83 -11.20
C GLU A 24 7.34 -8.10 -10.04
N ALA A 25 6.58 -7.34 -9.24
CA ALA A 25 7.08 -6.70 -8.03
C ALA A 25 7.65 -7.71 -7.03
N PHE A 26 6.96 -8.84 -6.86
CA PHE A 26 7.43 -9.94 -6.02
C PHE A 26 8.68 -10.61 -6.61
N SER A 27 8.75 -10.72 -7.95
CA SER A 27 9.91 -11.26 -8.63
C SER A 27 11.15 -10.36 -8.57
N LYS A 28 10.99 -9.06 -8.29
CA LYS A 28 12.10 -8.11 -8.07
C LYS A 28 12.67 -8.16 -6.67
N LEU A 29 11.93 -8.72 -5.71
CA LEU A 29 12.47 -8.97 -4.38
C LEU A 29 13.48 -10.12 -4.46
N PRO A 30 14.55 -10.09 -3.65
CA PRO A 30 15.49 -11.20 -3.58
C PRO A 30 14.75 -12.49 -3.20
N ALA A 31 15.13 -13.59 -3.86
CA ALA A 31 14.58 -14.91 -3.60
C ALA A 31 14.71 -15.24 -2.10
N GLY A 32 13.60 -15.64 -1.48
CA GLY A 32 13.51 -15.89 -0.03
C GLY A 32 12.73 -14.82 0.74
N THR A 33 12.73 -13.54 0.34
CA THR A 33 12.00 -12.50 1.11
C THR A 33 10.48 -12.70 1.07
N VAL A 34 9.94 -13.09 -0.08
CA VAL A 34 8.50 -13.37 -0.23
C VAL A 34 8.11 -14.61 0.56
N GLU A 35 8.94 -15.64 0.52
CA GLU A 35 8.74 -16.87 1.29
C GLU A 35 8.80 -16.58 2.79
N GLU A 36 9.75 -15.76 3.24
CA GLU A 36 9.82 -15.30 4.63
C GLU A 36 8.59 -14.48 5.02
N LEU A 37 8.12 -13.56 4.19
CA LEU A 37 6.89 -12.81 4.45
C LEU A 37 5.65 -13.72 4.51
N LEU A 38 5.61 -14.78 3.69
CA LEU A 38 4.54 -15.79 3.67
C LEU A 38 4.62 -16.76 4.87
N LYS A 39 5.71 -16.79 5.63
CA LYS A 39 5.82 -17.68 6.79
C LYS A 39 4.80 -17.30 7.86
N PRO A 40 4.24 -18.29 8.57
CA PRO A 40 3.31 -18.03 9.68
C PRO A 40 3.97 -17.25 10.83
N GLU A 41 5.29 -17.37 11.00
CA GLU A 41 6.10 -16.60 11.95
C GLU A 41 6.06 -15.09 11.64
N ASN A 42 5.90 -14.73 10.37
CA ASN A 42 5.86 -13.36 9.89
C ASN A 42 4.43 -12.81 9.77
N LYS A 43 3.41 -13.49 10.31
CA LYS A 43 2.01 -13.01 10.29
C LYS A 43 1.87 -11.57 10.79
N ALA A 44 2.61 -11.19 11.84
CA ALA A 44 2.60 -9.82 12.35
C ALA A 44 3.15 -8.81 11.32
N GLN A 45 4.23 -9.18 10.63
CA GLN A 45 4.77 -8.36 9.54
C GLN A 45 3.83 -8.33 8.33
N LEU A 46 3.19 -9.45 7.97
CA LEU A 46 2.24 -9.50 6.88
C LEU A 46 1.06 -8.56 7.14
N VAL A 47 0.53 -8.55 8.37
CA VAL A 47 -0.51 -7.60 8.80
C VAL A 47 0.01 -6.16 8.74
N ALA A 48 1.24 -5.89 9.19
CA ALA A 48 1.83 -4.55 9.11
C ALA A 48 2.04 -4.09 7.65
N VAL A 49 2.46 -4.99 6.75
CA VAL A 49 2.63 -4.73 5.32
C VAL A 49 1.28 -4.49 4.65
N LEU A 50 0.28 -5.32 4.92
CA LEU A 50 -1.08 -5.13 4.42
C LEU A 50 -1.65 -3.78 4.86
N THR A 51 -1.53 -3.44 6.14
CA THR A 51 -2.02 -2.15 6.66
C THR A 51 -1.19 -0.95 6.18
N TYR A 52 0.06 -1.16 5.77
CA TYR A 52 0.89 -0.13 5.13
C TYR A 52 0.52 0.10 3.66
N HIS A 53 0.08 -0.94 2.95
CA HIS A 53 -0.45 -0.82 1.60
C HIS A 53 -1.88 -0.27 1.56
N VAL A 54 -2.55 -0.15 2.71
CA VAL A 54 -3.88 0.45 2.80
C VAL A 54 -3.75 1.89 3.28
N VAL A 55 -4.30 2.81 2.50
CA VAL A 55 -4.41 4.23 2.84
C VAL A 55 -5.89 4.58 3.03
N PRO A 56 -6.32 5.00 4.22
CA PRO A 56 -7.66 5.58 4.39
C PRO A 56 -7.79 6.87 3.55
N GLY A 57 -8.86 6.94 2.77
CA GLY A 57 -9.13 8.04 1.83
C GLY A 57 -9.17 7.56 0.37
N LYS A 58 -9.98 8.24 -0.45
CA LYS A 58 -10.02 8.02 -1.90
C LYS A 58 -8.95 8.87 -2.53
N VAL A 59 -7.85 8.24 -2.93
CA VAL A 59 -6.77 8.92 -3.61
C VAL A 59 -6.75 8.43 -5.05
N TYR A 60 -7.42 9.20 -5.90
CA TYR A 60 -7.42 8.98 -7.34
C TYR A 60 -6.17 9.57 -7.97
N SER A 61 -5.75 8.98 -9.08
CA SER A 61 -4.60 9.46 -9.86
C SER A 61 -4.75 10.91 -10.31
N LYS A 62 -6.01 11.34 -10.46
CA LYS A 62 -6.37 12.70 -10.86
C LYS A 62 -6.17 13.74 -9.74
N ASP A 63 -6.23 13.30 -8.48
CA ASP A 63 -6.00 14.13 -7.30
C ASP A 63 -4.56 14.01 -6.78
N LEU A 64 -3.82 13.00 -7.25
CA LEU A 64 -2.41 12.82 -6.92
C LEU A 64 -1.58 13.99 -7.46
N LYS A 65 -0.76 14.56 -6.57
CA LYS A 65 0.25 15.57 -6.89
C LYS A 65 1.62 15.07 -6.47
N ASP A 66 2.65 15.55 -7.16
CA ASP A 66 4.03 15.27 -6.79
C ASP A 66 4.33 15.74 -5.35
N GLY A 67 4.96 14.88 -4.55
CA GLY A 67 5.28 15.17 -3.15
C GLY A 67 4.10 15.05 -2.17
N MET A 68 2.95 14.51 -2.58
CA MET A 68 1.86 14.21 -1.64
C MET A 68 2.28 13.17 -0.62
N LYS A 69 1.86 13.34 0.62
CA LYS A 69 2.02 12.33 1.67
C LYS A 69 0.64 11.82 2.06
N ALA A 70 0.46 10.52 2.01
CA ALA A 70 -0.75 9.88 2.48
C ALA A 70 -0.46 9.02 3.69
N LYS A 71 -1.27 9.17 4.73
CA LYS A 71 -1.15 8.39 5.95
C LYS A 71 -1.79 7.02 5.72
N THR A 72 -1.04 5.95 5.95
CA THR A 72 -1.50 4.56 5.84
C THR A 72 -2.32 4.17 7.06
N ALA A 73 -3.09 3.08 6.94
CA ALA A 73 -3.84 2.51 8.04
C ALA A 73 -2.93 2.04 9.18
N GLN A 74 -1.70 1.62 8.87
CA GLN A 74 -0.68 1.31 9.87
C GLN A 74 -0.32 2.52 10.76
N GLY A 75 -0.49 3.75 10.24
CA GLY A 75 -0.15 5.01 10.91
C GLY A 75 1.08 5.71 10.32
N SER A 76 1.84 5.01 9.48
CA SER A 76 3.01 5.54 8.76
C SER A 76 2.60 6.31 7.50
N GLU A 77 3.42 7.25 7.04
CA GLU A 77 3.14 8.05 5.84
C GLU A 77 3.85 7.48 4.61
N VAL A 78 3.10 7.25 3.53
CA VAL A 78 3.66 6.96 2.20
C VAL A 78 3.72 8.25 1.39
N THR A 79 4.81 8.44 0.67
CA THR A 79 4.95 9.59 -0.23
C THR A 79 4.51 9.17 -1.62
N ILE A 80 3.49 9.82 -2.17
CA ILE A 80 3.11 9.68 -3.56
C ILE A 80 3.78 10.78 -4.39
N SER A 81 4.38 10.40 -5.50
CA SER A 81 5.02 11.30 -6.46
C SER A 81 4.52 10.99 -7.86
N LEU A 82 4.32 12.00 -8.70
CA LEU A 82 4.09 11.76 -10.12
C LEU A 82 5.41 11.92 -10.87
N LYS A 83 5.82 10.88 -11.57
CA LYS A 83 6.97 10.90 -12.45
C LYS A 83 6.53 10.51 -13.85
N ASP A 84 6.72 11.43 -14.81
CA ASP A 84 6.38 11.18 -16.22
C ASP A 84 4.90 10.80 -16.45
N GLY A 85 3.99 11.42 -15.70
CA GLY A 85 2.55 11.10 -15.74
C GLY A 85 2.17 9.76 -15.07
N LYS A 86 3.13 9.06 -14.44
CA LYS A 86 2.89 7.85 -13.65
C LYS A 86 2.95 8.16 -12.17
N ALA A 87 1.97 7.68 -11.41
CA ALA A 87 2.04 7.74 -9.96
C ALA A 87 3.13 6.79 -9.45
N MET A 88 3.84 7.20 -8.41
CA MET A 88 4.87 6.45 -7.71
C MET A 88 4.58 6.53 -6.22
N VAL A 89 4.58 5.40 -5.53
CA VAL A 89 4.35 5.34 -4.08
C VAL A 89 5.65 4.92 -3.43
N ASN A 90 6.25 5.87 -2.71
CA ASN A 90 7.56 5.76 -2.09
C ASN A 90 8.65 5.48 -3.14
N ASN A 91 8.98 4.20 -3.39
CA ASN A 91 9.92 3.76 -4.42
C ASN A 91 9.29 2.77 -5.42
N ALA A 92 7.97 2.57 -5.35
CA ALA A 92 7.22 1.68 -6.20
C ALA A 92 6.49 2.45 -7.31
N ASN A 93 6.64 2.04 -8.56
CA ASN A 93 5.88 2.62 -9.66
C ASN A 93 4.46 2.04 -9.68
N VAL A 94 3.45 2.90 -9.81
CA VAL A 94 2.07 2.46 -10.06
C VAL A 94 1.97 2.07 -11.53
N ALA A 95 1.80 0.78 -11.79
CA ALA A 95 1.60 0.22 -13.12
C ALA A 95 0.17 0.45 -13.60
N THR A 96 -0.81 0.22 -12.71
CA THR A 96 -2.23 0.43 -13.00
C THR A 96 -2.85 1.18 -11.84
N ALA A 97 -3.44 2.34 -12.11
CA ALA A 97 -4.06 3.17 -11.10
C ALA A 97 -5.58 3.25 -11.34
N ASP A 98 -6.35 3.79 -10.40
CA ASP A 98 -7.79 4.06 -10.56
C ASP A 98 -8.68 2.79 -10.72
N ILE A 99 -8.28 1.65 -10.16
CA ILE A 99 -9.14 0.45 -10.20
C ILE A 99 -10.24 0.58 -9.16
N GLU A 100 -11.49 0.66 -9.59
CA GLU A 100 -12.63 0.77 -8.68
C GLU A 100 -12.84 -0.56 -7.92
N ALA A 101 -12.88 -0.48 -6.59
CA ALA A 101 -13.19 -1.60 -5.71
C ALA A 101 -14.38 -1.26 -4.81
N SER A 102 -15.08 -2.27 -4.32
CA SER A 102 -16.32 -2.10 -3.53
C SER A 102 -16.15 -1.22 -2.28
N ASN A 103 -14.92 -1.11 -1.76
CA ASN A 103 -14.58 -0.31 -0.59
C ASN A 103 -13.57 0.82 -0.90
N GLY A 104 -13.35 1.18 -2.17
CA GLY A 104 -12.51 2.32 -2.56
C GLY A 104 -11.79 2.16 -3.89
N VAL A 105 -10.46 2.28 -3.91
CA VAL A 105 -9.63 2.29 -5.12
C VAL A 105 -8.42 1.39 -4.94
N VAL A 106 -8.07 0.61 -5.96
CA VAL A 106 -6.88 -0.23 -5.99
C VAL A 106 -5.88 0.35 -6.98
N HIS A 107 -4.61 0.36 -6.59
CA HIS A 107 -3.48 0.74 -7.43
C HIS A 107 -2.49 -0.41 -7.47
N VAL A 108 -2.26 -0.96 -8.67
CA VAL A 108 -1.27 -1.98 -8.91
C VAL A 108 0.11 -1.33 -8.98
N ILE A 109 1.02 -1.79 -8.13
CA ILE A 109 2.41 -1.31 -8.10
C ILE A 109 3.39 -2.39 -8.55
N ASP A 110 4.50 -1.96 -9.13
CA ASP A 110 5.55 -2.84 -9.66
C ASP A 110 6.72 -3.07 -8.66
N ALA A 111 6.59 -2.59 -7.42
CA ALA A 111 7.51 -2.92 -6.34
C ALA A 111 6.74 -3.11 -5.03
N VAL A 112 7.22 -4.00 -4.16
CA VAL A 112 6.61 -4.22 -2.83
C VAL A 112 7.10 -3.13 -1.87
N ILE A 113 6.19 -2.50 -1.13
CA ILE A 113 6.54 -1.47 -0.15
C ILE A 113 6.57 -2.08 1.24
N LEU A 114 7.76 -2.18 1.81
CA LEU A 114 7.94 -2.68 3.18
C LEU A 114 7.93 -1.51 4.15
N PRO A 115 7.16 -1.58 5.25
CA PRO A 115 7.24 -0.56 6.29
C PRO A 115 8.63 -0.60 6.95
N PRO A 116 9.19 0.57 7.35
CA PRO A 116 10.36 0.59 8.20
C PRO A 116 10.01 -0.11 9.53
N MET A 117 10.81 -1.13 9.89
CA MET A 117 10.68 -1.86 11.16
C MET A 117 11.17 -1.04 12.35
#